data_AF-A0A136WGX1-F1
#
_entry.id   AF-A0A136WGX1-F1
#
_cell.length_a   1.000
_cell.length_b   1.000
_cell.length_c   1.000
_cell.angle_alpha   90.00
_cell.angle_beta   90.00
_cell.angle_gamma   90.00
#
_symmetry.space_group_name_H-M   'P 1'
#
loop_
_entity.id
_entity.type
_entity.pdbx_description
1 polymer ?
#
loop_
_entity_poly.entity_id
_entity_poly.type
_entity_poly.pdbx_seq_one_letter_code
_entity_poly.pdbx_strand_id
1 'polypeptide(L)' 'MKNRPKIIIAVIVLLVLLIPVPIRYKDGGSVHYRAILYDITKYHQLDLESETGYNDGLKIRILGIPVYNSFDE' A
#
# COMPACT_ATOMS: atom_id res chain seq x y z
N MET A 1 -18.69 -34.90 -9.70
CA MET A 1 -18.28 -33.48 -9.55
C MET A 1 -17.17 -33.19 -10.55
N LYS A 2 -17.42 -32.34 -11.56
CA LYS A 2 -16.46 -32.07 -12.65
C LYS A 2 -15.31 -31.22 -12.09
N ASN A 3 -14.10 -31.77 -12.03
CA ASN A 3 -12.89 -31.11 -11.54
C ASN A 3 -12.78 -29.71 -12.18
N ARG A 4 -12.91 -28.63 -11.39
CA ARG A 4 -12.70 -27.23 -11.85
C ARG A 4 -11.36 -26.68 -11.31
N PRO A 5 -10.21 -27.34 -11.58
CA PRO A 5 -8.92 -26.90 -11.02
C PRO A 5 -8.57 -25.49 -11.47
N LYS A 6 -9.07 -25.06 -12.64
CA LYS A 6 -8.89 -23.70 -13.17
C LYS A 6 -9.40 -22.61 -12.23
N ILE A 7 -10.55 -22.84 -11.56
CA ILE A 7 -11.13 -21.85 -10.63
C ILE A 7 -10.26 -21.77 -9.38
N ILE A 8 -9.82 -22.91 -8.87
CA ILE A 8 -8.96 -22.97 -7.67
C ILE A 8 -7.63 -22.25 -7.95
N ILE A 9 -7.02 -22.51 -9.09
CA ILE A 9 -5.78 -21.83 -9.51
C ILE A 9 -6.01 -20.32 -9.64
N ALA A 10 -7.10 -19.89 -10.30
CA ALA A 10 -7.41 -18.48 -10.46
C ALA A 10 -7.58 -17.76 -9.10
N VAL A 11 -8.24 -18.39 -8.13
CA VAL A 11 -8.40 -17.85 -6.78
C VAL A 11 -7.04 -17.73 -6.08
N ILE A 12 -6.18 -18.75 -6.16
CA ILE A 12 -4.84 -18.70 -5.55
C ILE A 12 -4.02 -17.56 -6.13
N VAL A 13 -4.02 -17.39 -7.46
CA VAL A 13 -3.32 -16.29 -8.13
C VAL A 13 -3.86 -14.94 -7.66
N LEU A 14 -5.19 -14.79 -7.57
CA LEU A 14 -5.82 -13.56 -7.11
C LEU A 14 -5.42 -13.21 -5.66
N LEU A 15 -5.32 -14.21 -4.78
CA LEU A 15 -4.86 -14.00 -3.40
C LEU A 15 -3.41 -13.52 -3.36
N VAL A 16 -2.52 -14.11 -4.16
CA VAL A 16 -1.11 -13.68 -4.23
C VAL A 16 -0.98 -12.25 -4.73
N LEU A 17 -1.79 -11.84 -5.71
CA LEU A 17 -1.80 -10.47 -6.25
C LEU A 17 -2.23 -9.40 -5.23
N LEU A 18 -2.99 -9.80 -4.19
CA LEU A 18 -3.52 -8.91 -3.16
C LEU A 18 -2.60 -8.75 -1.94
N ILE A 19 -1.61 -9.64 -1.76
CA ILE A 19 -0.69 -9.57 -0.61
C ILE A 19 0.32 -8.44 -0.85
N PRO A 20 0.34 -7.40 -0.01
CA PRO A 20 1.29 -6.31 -0.16
C PRO A 20 2.65 -6.66 0.46
N VAL A 21 3.71 -6.12 -0.12
CA VAL A 21 5.07 -6.14 0.42
C VAL A 21 5.33 -4.81 1.14
N PRO A 22 5.59 -4.81 2.45
CA PRO A 22 5.91 -3.60 3.19
C PRO A 22 7.37 -3.17 2.94
N ILE A 23 7.55 -1.91 2.56
CA ILE A 23 8.84 -1.25 2.35
C ILE A 23 8.92 -0.08 3.33
N ARG A 24 9.91 -0.09 4.23
CA ARG A 24 10.08 0.97 5.23
C ARG A 24 11.00 2.05 4.69
N TYR A 25 10.62 3.31 4.88
CA TYR A 25 11.44 4.46 4.53
C TYR A 25 12.32 4.90 5.71
N LYS A 26 13.37 5.64 5.39
CA LYS A 26 14.34 6.18 6.35
C LYS A 26 14.03 7.64 6.68
N ASP A 27 12.75 7.96 6.85
CA ASP A 27 12.22 9.32 6.94
C ASP A 27 11.56 9.63 8.29
N GLY A 28 11.56 8.69 9.23
CA GLY A 28 10.92 8.85 10.54
C GLY A 28 10.02 7.67 10.90
N GLY A 29 9.53 6.94 9.91
CA GLY A 29 8.69 5.77 10.14
C GLY A 29 7.70 5.45 9.04
N SER A 30 7.77 6.09 7.87
CA SER A 30 6.82 5.82 6.79
C SER A 30 6.97 4.39 6.27
N VAL A 31 5.84 3.82 5.86
CA VAL A 31 5.77 2.47 5.31
C VAL A 31 4.95 2.48 4.03
N HIS A 32 5.57 1.97 2.97
CA HIS A 32 4.96 1.76 1.67
C HIS A 32 4.59 0.29 1.49
N TYR A 33 3.30 0.01 1.47
CA TYR A 33 2.71 -1.30 1.20
C TYR A 33 2.45 -1.42 -0.30
N ARG A 34 3.33 -2.14 -1.00
CA ARG A 34 3.25 -2.33 -2.45
C ARG A 34 2.65 -3.71 -2.77
N ALA A 35 1.49 -3.74 -3.40
CA ALA A 35 0.94 -4.95 -4.02
C ALA A 35 0.98 -4.80 -5.55
N ILE A 36 0.62 -5.86 -6.28
CA ILE A 36 0.58 -5.78 -7.75
C ILE A 36 -0.63 -4.93 -8.21
N LEU A 37 -1.75 -5.02 -7.49
CA LEU A 37 -3.00 -4.35 -7.85
C LEU A 37 -3.18 -2.97 -7.21
N TYR A 38 -2.44 -2.66 -6.14
CA TYR A 38 -2.60 -1.43 -5.39
C TYR A 38 -1.34 -1.09 -4.60
N ASP A 39 -1.19 0.18 -4.26
CA ASP A 39 -0.14 0.67 -3.39
C ASP A 39 -0.75 1.54 -2.29
N ILE A 40 -0.32 1.34 -1.05
CA ILE A 40 -0.70 2.19 0.08
C ILE A 40 0.58 2.72 0.72
N THR A 41 0.72 4.03 0.81
CA THR A 41 1.81 4.66 1.56
C THR A 41 1.22 5.29 2.80
N LYS A 42 1.69 4.82 3.96
CA LYS A 42 1.43 5.47 5.24
C LYS A 42 2.66 6.31 5.56
N TYR A 43 2.52 7.62 5.43
CA TYR A 43 3.56 8.58 5.76
C TYR A 43 3.57 8.82 7.26
N HIS A 44 4.77 8.83 7.81
CA HIS A 44 5.10 9.22 9.17
C HIS A 44 6.50 9.85 9.12
N GLN A 45 6.57 10.97 8.42
CA GLN A 45 7.83 11.64 8.12
C GLN A 45 8.14 12.64 9.23
N LEU A 46 9.41 12.73 9.65
CA LEU A 46 9.85 13.74 10.59
C LEU A 46 9.68 15.14 9.98
N ASP A 47 9.00 16.01 10.72
CA ASP A 47 8.75 17.38 10.34
C ASP A 47 8.93 18.30 11.56
N LEU A 48 9.91 19.20 11.50
CA LEU A 48 10.23 20.10 12.61
C LEU A 48 9.25 21.27 12.71
N GLU A 49 8.46 21.53 11.66
CA GLU A 49 7.49 22.61 11.63
C GLU A 49 6.09 22.16 12.10
N SER A 50 5.87 20.85 12.22
CA SER A 50 4.60 20.31 12.70
C SER A 50 4.53 20.31 14.23
N GLU A 51 3.33 20.54 14.79
CA GLU A 51 3.11 20.55 16.24
C GLU A 51 3.48 19.21 16.92
N THR A 52 3.38 18.11 16.18
CA THR A 52 3.64 16.76 16.66
C THR A 52 5.07 16.28 16.37
N GLY A 53 5.85 17.03 15.59
CA GLY A 53 7.17 16.63 15.09
C GLY A 53 7.14 15.67 13.90
N TYR A 54 5.95 15.34 13.39
CA TYR A 54 5.74 14.47 12.24
C TYR A 54 4.70 15.03 11.27
N ASN A 55 4.91 14.80 9.97
CA ASN A 55 3.93 14.96 8.92
C ASN A 55 3.36 13.57 8.59
N ASP A 56 2.14 13.33 9.06
CA ASP A 56 1.39 12.10 8.85
C ASP A 56 0.49 12.23 7.63
N GLY A 57 0.41 11.16 6.84
CA GLY A 57 -0.49 11.15 5.69
C GLY A 57 -0.70 9.77 5.12
N LEU A 58 -1.67 9.65 4.21
CA LEU A 58 -2.02 8.39 3.60
C LEU A 58 -2.27 8.59 2.10
N LYS A 59 -1.57 7.79 1.29
CA LYS A 59 -1.68 7.80 -0.17
C LYS A 59 -2.06 6.42 -0.67
N ILE A 60 -3.19 6.31 -1.36
CA ILE A 60 -3.70 5.07 -1.95
C ILE A 60 -3.68 5.19 -3.46
N ARG A 61 -3.12 4.18 -4.12
CA ARG A 61 -3.21 3.99 -5.56
C ARG A 61 -3.79 2.62 -5.86
N ILE A 62 -4.66 2.54 -6.86
CA ILE A 62 -5.20 1.28 -7.37
C ILE A 62 -4.79 1.21 -8.83
N LEU A 63 -4.09 0.15 -9.23
CA LEU A 63 -3.55 -0.02 -10.58
C LEU A 63 -2.75 1.20 -11.08
N GLY A 64 -2.01 1.85 -10.17
CA GLY A 64 -1.24 3.07 -10.44
C GLY A 64 -2.05 4.37 -10.47
N ILE A 65 -3.38 4.32 -10.39
CA ILE A 65 -4.25 5.48 -10.37
C ILE A 65 -4.39 5.99 -8.93
N PRO A 66 -4.11 7.29 -8.65
CA PRO A 66 -4.33 7.85 -7.32
C PRO A 66 -5.82 7.92 -7.01
N VAL A 67 -6.23 7.30 -5.90
CA VAL A 67 -7.63 7.31 -5.43
C VAL A 67 -7.78 8.16 -4.19
N TYR A 68 -6.74 8.25 -3.37
CA TYR A 68 -6.72 9.03 -2.16
C TYR A 68 -5.31 9.56 -1.88
N ASN A 69 -5.23 10.82 -1.47
CA ASN A 69 -3.99 11.40 -0.96
C ASN A 69 -4.34 12.42 0.11
N SER A 70 -3.92 12.17 1.35
CA SER A 70 -3.98 13.12 2.46
C SER A 70 -2.60 13.57 2.93
N PHE A 71 -1.54 13.13 2.24
CA PHE A 71 -0.20 13.57 2.54
C PHE A 71 0.06 14.88 1.80
N ASP A 72 0.43 15.89 2.56
CA ASP A 72 0.91 17.17 2.04
C ASP A 72 2.40 17.00 1.71
N GLU A 73 2.70 16.96 0.40
CA GLU A 73 4.04 16.81 -0.18
C GLU A 73 4.91 18.07 -0.06
#